data_AF-A0A933N7X9-F1
#
_entry.id   AF-A0A933N7X9-F1
#
_cell.length_a   1.000
_cell.length_b   1.000
_cell.length_c   1.000
_cell.angle_alpha   90.00
_cell.angle_beta   90.00
_cell.angle_gamma   90.00
#
_symmetry.space_group_name_H-M   'P 1'
#
loop_
_entity.id
_entity.type
_entity.pdbx_description
1 polymer ?
#
loop_
_entity_poly.entity_id
_entity_poly.type
_entity_poly.pdbx_seq_one_letter_code
_entity_poly.pdbx_strand_id
1 'polypeptide(L)' 'MLYDHVGLSASMRQRLVGSCLVHRTLEDVIRAGSRVVSVVTQDEYTHDVVVGWEGLFVVYDTT' A
#
# COMPACT_ATOMS: atom_id res chain seq x y z
N MET A 1 4.57 7.01 -7.36
CA MET A 1 3.71 8.22 -7.47
C MET A 1 2.44 7.95 -6.68
N LEU A 2 1.98 8.86 -5.83
CA LEU A 2 0.75 8.66 -5.04
C LEU A 2 -0.43 9.32 -5.74
N TYR A 3 -1.46 8.54 -6.05
CA TYR A 3 -2.75 9.01 -6.53
C TYR A 3 -3.76 8.99 -5.37
N ASP A 4 -4.38 10.14 -5.10
CA ASP A 4 -5.35 10.30 -4.01
C ASP A 4 -6.74 10.53 -4.57
N HIS A 5 -7.66 9.63 -4.24
CA HIS A 5 -9.06 9.67 -4.66
C HIS A 5 -10.02 10.03 -3.53
N VAL A 6 -9.52 10.22 -2.31
CA VAL A 6 -10.34 10.45 -1.10
C VAL A 6 -10.11 11.82 -0.46
N GLY A 7 -9.12 12.58 -0.94
CA GLY A 7 -8.85 13.94 -0.46
C GLY A 7 -8.14 13.96 0.89
N LEU A 8 -7.01 13.25 0.97
CA LEU A 8 -6.17 13.21 2.16
C LEU A 8 -5.67 14.60 2.55
N SER A 9 -5.74 14.90 3.85
CA SER A 9 -5.02 16.05 4.40
C SER A 9 -3.51 15.89 4.21
N ALA A 10 -2.78 17.00 4.19
CA ALA A 10 -1.32 16.98 4.01
C ALA A 10 -0.59 16.13 5.07
N SER A 11 -1.08 16.17 6.33
CA SER A 11 -0.53 15.38 7.43
C SER A 11 -0.81 13.88 7.25
N MET A 12 -2.01 13.49 6.83
CA MET A 12 -2.33 12.09 6.53
C MET A 12 -1.49 11.58 5.35
N ARG A 13 -1.35 12.39 4.31
CA ARG A 13 -0.53 12.05 3.15
C ARG A 13 0.94 11.81 3.52
N GLN A 14 1.53 12.66 4.36
CA GLN A 14 2.91 12.46 4.83
C GLN A 14 3.07 11.18 5.64
N ARG A 15 2.13 10.88 6.55
CA ARG A 15 2.16 9.63 7.33
C ARG A 15 2.03 8.41 6.43
N LEU A 16 1.10 8.43 5.47
CA LEU A 16 0.88 7.36 4.51
C LEU A 16 2.15 7.09 3.68
N VAL A 17 2.76 8.15 3.13
CA VAL A 17 4.01 8.03 2.37
C VAL A 17 5.12 7.44 3.23
N GLY A 18 5.25 7.91 4.49
CA GLY A 18 6.23 7.36 5.43
C GLY A 18 6.01 5.87 5.73
N SER A 19 4.76 5.41 5.86
CA SER A 19 4.43 4.01 6.13
C SER A 19 4.53 3.10 4.91
N CYS A 20 4.30 3.62 3.70
CA CYS A 20 4.32 2.81 2.47
C CYS A 20 5.70 2.72 1.82
N LEU A 21 6.59 3.72 2.01
CA LEU A 21 7.92 3.73 1.39
C LEU A 21 8.85 2.59 1.82
N VAL A 22 8.51 1.88 2.90
CA VAL A 22 9.29 0.74 3.40
C VAL A 22 8.93 -0.57 2.72
N HIS A 23 7.80 -0.65 2.01
CA HIS A 23 7.35 -1.89 1.39
C HIS A 23 7.76 -1.91 -0.08
N ARG A 24 8.72 -2.77 -0.44
CA ARG A 24 9.16 -2.95 -1.83
C ARG A 24 8.65 -4.26 -2.42
N THR A 25 8.46 -5.25 -1.56
CA THR A 25 7.98 -6.58 -1.91
C THR A 25 6.71 -6.91 -1.13
N LEU A 26 5.96 -7.91 -1.60
CA LEU A 26 4.84 -8.47 -0.85
C LEU A 26 5.27 -8.98 0.54
N GLU A 27 6.49 -9.52 0.65
CA GLU A 27 7.05 -9.99 1.92
C GLU A 27 7.20 -8.84 2.94
N ASP A 28 7.63 -7.66 2.50
CA ASP A 28 7.74 -6.48 3.37
C ASP A 28 6.37 -6.07 3.94
N VAL A 29 5.34 -6.11 3.09
CA VAL A 29 3.96 -5.78 3.49
C VAL A 29 3.46 -6.75 4.58
N ILE A 30 3.71 -8.04 4.39
CA ILE A 30 3.32 -9.09 5.34
C ILE A 30 4.09 -8.92 6.65
N ARG A 31 5.42 -8.70 6.59
CA ARG A 31 6.27 -8.51 7.79
C ARG A 31 5.92 -7.27 8.59
N ALA A 32 5.47 -6.20 7.92
CA ALA A 32 5.02 -4.98 8.59
C ALA A 32 3.72 -5.17 9.39
N GLY A 33 3.06 -6.34 9.31
CA GLY A 33 1.78 -6.59 9.97
C GLY A 33 0.63 -5.78 9.37
N SER A 34 0.81 -5.28 8.15
CA SER A 34 -0.24 -4.57 7.43
C SER A 34 -1.42 -5.51 7.18
N ARG A 35 -2.63 -5.00 7.32
CA ARG A 35 -3.83 -5.78 7.02
C ARG A 35 -3.98 -5.90 5.50
N VAL A 36 -3.41 -6.95 4.93
CA VAL A 36 -3.62 -7.30 3.51
C VAL A 36 -5.08 -7.70 3.31
N VAL A 37 -5.76 -7.02 2.40
CA VAL A 37 -7.17 -7.23 2.06
C VAL A 37 -7.29 -8.07 0.80
N SER A 38 -6.42 -7.82 -0.18
CA SER A 38 -6.37 -8.54 -1.44
C SER A 38 -4.99 -8.43 -2.07
N VAL A 39 -4.62 -9.44 -2.84
CA VAL A 39 -3.43 -9.44 -3.70
C VAL A 39 -3.93 -9.72 -5.11
N VAL A 40 -3.63 -8.81 -6.04
CA VAL A 40 -4.00 -8.93 -7.45
C VAL A 40 -2.72 -9.19 -8.23
N THR A 41 -2.56 -10.43 -8.70
CA THR A 41 -1.46 -10.82 -9.59
C THR A 41 -1.68 -10.19 -10.97
N GLN A 42 -0.75 -9.34 -11.41
CA GLN A 42 -0.77 -8.79 -12.76
C GLN A 42 -0.02 -9.70 -13.75
N ASP A 43 1.12 -10.24 -13.33
CA ASP A 43 1.92 -11.23 -14.06
C ASP A 43 2.70 -12.15 -13.09
N GLU A 44 3.69 -12.89 -13.60
CA GLU A 44 4.49 -13.85 -12.79
C GLU A 44 5.35 -13.16 -11.71
N TYR A 45 5.62 -11.86 -11.84
CA TYR A 45 6.55 -11.12 -10.97
C TYR A 45 5.93 -9.86 -10.34
N THR A 46 4.77 -9.42 -10.79
CA THR A 46 4.17 -8.14 -10.39
C THR A 46 2.83 -8.34 -9.71
N HIS A 47 2.70 -7.79 -8.50
CA HIS A 47 1.54 -7.95 -7.64
C HIS A 47 1.07 -6.58 -7.14
N ASP A 48 -0.18 -6.21 -7.45
CA ASP A 48 -0.83 -5.11 -6.75
C ASP A 48 -1.33 -5.60 -5.39
N VAL A 49 -0.95 -4.91 -4.32
CA VAL A 49 -1.38 -5.26 -2.96
C VAL A 49 -2.34 -4.20 -2.45
N VAL A 50 -3.50 -4.66 -1.98
CA VAL A 50 -4.48 -3.81 -1.30
C VAL A 50 -4.32 -4.01 0.20
N VAL A 51 -3.98 -2.94 0.91
CA VAL A 51 -3.88 -2.93 2.38
C VAL A 51 -4.90 -2.00 3.00
N GLY A 52 -5.44 -2.39 4.15
CA GLY A 52 -6.22 -1.52 5.01
C GLY A 52 -5.32 -0.63 5.86
N TRP A 53 -5.53 0.68 5.82
CA TRP A 53 -4.79 1.68 6.60
C TRP A 53 -5.72 2.77 7.10
N GLU A 54 -5.88 2.91 8.42
CA GLU A 54 -6.71 3.95 9.06
C GLU A 54 -8.13 4.10 8.45
N GLY A 55 -8.79 2.99 8.12
CA GLY A 55 -10.13 3.01 7.52
C GLY A 55 -10.16 3.28 6.02
N LEU A 56 -9.00 3.40 5.38
CA LEU A 56 -8.82 3.54 3.94
C LEU A 56 -8.24 2.25 3.34
N PHE A 57 -8.37 2.15 2.02
CA PHE A 57 -7.66 1.16 1.23
C PHE A 57 -6.53 1.84 0.48
N VAL A 58 -5.34 1.26 0.60
CA VAL A 58 -4.15 1.71 -0.11
C VAL A 58 -3.77 0.61 -1.07
N VAL A 59 -3.58 0.98 -2.33
CA VAL A 59 -3.13 0.08 -3.38
C VAL A 59 -1.76 0.54 -3.82
N TYR A 60 -0.80 -0.38 -3.83
CA TYR A 60 0.50 -0.12 -4.43
C TYR A 60 1.04 -1.39 -5.05
N ASP A 61 1.80 -1.16 -6.11
CA ASP A 61 2.52 -2.19 -6.85
C ASP A 61 3.67 -2.73 -6.00
N THR A 62 3.82 -4.04 -5.99
CA THR A 62 4.93 -4.75 -5.38
C THR A 62 5.51 -5.71 -6.42
N THR A 63 6.83 -5.63 -6.57
CA THR A 63 7.65 -6.58 -7.35
C THR A 63 8.18 -7.71 -6.48
#